data_AF-A0A1G1WQW9-F1
#
_entry.id   AF-A0A1G1WQW9-F1
#
_cell.length_a   1.000
_cell.length_b   1.000
_cell.length_c   1.000
_cell.angle_alpha   90.00
_cell.angle_beta   90.00
_cell.angle_gamma   90.00
#
_symmetry.space_group_name_H-M   'P 1'
#
loop_
_entity.id
_entity.type
_entity.pdbx_description
1 polymer ?
#
loop_
_entity_poly.entity_id
_entity_poly.type
_entity_poly.pdbx_seq_one_letter_code
_entity_poly.pdbx_strand_id
1 'polypeptide(L)'
;MNFEYDDISTGFSRKATPNSLIYFAHLAKGFWWCYRLGRQNFIMVSKILYIAVGFLLGLAAAGGLFYFYSSQTKPSAPAATASKTFNLVLNEAPADGFATSDGKVRVSGSTGSEAVVVVNGGAEERIVQTAGGRFDLTYTLVEGENSITITAFDQNSGAAKTITRNVLFLTDLKGL
;
A
#
# COMPACT_ATOMS: atom_id res chain seq x y z
N MET A 1 59.46 -57.36 95.80
CA MET A 1 58.68 -56.24 96.37
C MET A 1 59.24 -54.97 95.77
N ASN A 2 58.34 -54.11 95.30
CA ASN A 2 58.51 -52.79 94.69
C ASN A 2 58.89 -52.69 93.21
N PHE A 3 58.15 -51.77 92.59
CA PHE A 3 57.91 -51.51 91.18
C PHE A 3 59.00 -50.60 90.61
N GLU A 4 59.28 -50.74 89.31
CA GLU A 4 59.77 -49.63 88.49
C GLU A 4 59.02 -49.71 87.15
N TYR A 5 58.33 -48.62 86.82
CA TYR A 5 57.55 -48.43 85.60
C TYR A 5 58.28 -47.35 84.80
N ASP A 6 58.80 -47.67 83.62
CA ASP A 6 59.29 -46.67 82.67
C ASP A 6 58.76 -46.97 81.27
N ASP A 7 57.99 -46.00 80.79
CA ASP A 7 57.38 -45.85 79.48
C ASP A 7 58.32 -45.02 78.60
N ILE A 8 58.74 -45.52 77.43
CA ILE A 8 59.28 -44.64 76.38
C ILE A 8 58.88 -45.13 75.00
N SER A 9 57.80 -44.54 74.51
CA SER A 9 57.46 -44.42 73.10
C SER A 9 58.46 -43.50 72.34
N THR A 10 58.50 -43.69 71.02
CA THR A 10 58.96 -42.77 69.96
C THR A 10 60.42 -42.82 69.51
N GLY A 11 60.62 -42.73 68.18
CA GLY A 11 61.96 -42.51 67.63
C GLY A 11 62.17 -42.59 66.11
N PHE A 12 61.16 -42.67 65.24
CA PHE A 12 61.39 -42.58 63.79
C PHE A 12 61.43 -41.11 63.33
N SER A 13 62.59 -40.46 63.49
CA SER A 13 62.83 -39.09 63.03
C SER A 13 63.61 -39.11 61.70
N ARG A 14 62.87 -39.14 60.57
CA ARG A 14 63.42 -38.73 59.27
C ARG A 14 63.40 -37.21 59.22
N LYS A 15 64.59 -36.60 59.35
CA LYS A 15 64.83 -35.17 59.11
C LYS A 15 64.41 -34.81 57.68
N ALA A 16 63.25 -34.18 57.52
CA ALA A 16 62.90 -33.47 56.30
C ALA A 16 63.64 -32.12 56.29
N THR A 17 64.48 -31.89 55.28
CA THR A 17 65.15 -30.62 55.04
C THR A 17 64.16 -29.52 54.65
N PRO A 18 64.36 -28.24 55.03
CA PRO A 18 63.34 -27.17 54.91
C PRO A 18 63.02 -26.74 53.46
N ASN A 19 63.81 -27.16 52.47
CA ASN A 19 63.79 -26.58 51.14
C ASN A 19 62.84 -27.27 50.15
N SER A 20 62.17 -28.37 50.52
CA SER A 20 61.20 -29.06 49.64
C SER A 20 59.76 -28.55 49.78
N LEU A 21 59.43 -27.89 50.90
CA LEU A 21 58.08 -27.35 51.17
C LEU A 21 57.79 -26.06 50.40
N ILE A 22 58.82 -25.31 50.02
CA ILE A 22 58.67 -24.02 49.31
C ILE A 22 58.31 -24.25 47.82
N TYR A 23 58.85 -25.30 47.20
CA TYR A 23 58.55 -25.63 45.80
C TYR A 23 57.11 -26.16 45.61
N PHE A 24 56.57 -26.91 46.58
CA PHE A 24 55.19 -27.41 46.51
C PHE A 24 54.13 -26.31 46.69
N ALA A 25 54.43 -25.25 47.47
CA ALA A 25 53.49 -24.15 47.70
C ALA A 25 53.31 -23.20 46.50
N HIS A 26 54.32 -23.09 45.62
CA HIS A 26 54.24 -22.22 44.43
C HIS A 26 53.51 -22.87 43.24
N LEU A 27 53.61 -24.19 43.07
CA LEU A 27 52.92 -24.89 41.98
C LEU A 27 51.40 -25.01 42.21
N ALA A 28 50.95 -25.15 43.45
CA ALA A 28 49.52 -25.25 43.78
C ALA A 28 48.75 -23.92 43.55
N LYS A 29 49.41 -22.77 43.68
CA LYS A 29 48.78 -21.45 43.47
C LYS A 29 48.59 -21.08 42.00
N GLY A 30 49.51 -21.51 41.11
CA GLY A 30 49.37 -21.32 39.66
C GLY A 30 48.23 -22.14 39.06
N PHE A 31 48.01 -23.35 39.58
CA PHE A 31 46.93 -24.24 39.12
C PHE A 31 45.54 -23.75 39.53
N TRP A 32 45.41 -23.13 40.71
CA TRP A 32 44.14 -22.54 41.16
C TRP A 32 43.76 -21.26 40.41
N TRP A 33 44.75 -20.50 39.91
CA TRP A 33 44.52 -19.27 39.15
C TRP A 33 44.02 -19.55 37.72
N CYS A 34 44.55 -20.57 37.03
CA CYS A 34 44.04 -20.97 35.72
C CYS A 34 42.60 -21.54 35.75
N TYR A 35 42.22 -22.25 36.81
CA TYR A 35 40.86 -22.83 36.93
C TYR A 35 39.78 -21.78 37.24
N ARG A 36 40.15 -20.66 37.88
CA ARG A 36 39.22 -19.57 38.24
C ARG A 36 38.87 -18.66 37.05
N LEU A 37 39.79 -18.47 36.10
CA LEU A 37 39.59 -17.66 34.89
C LEU A 37 38.73 -18.37 33.82
N GLY A 38 38.77 -19.71 33.73
CA GLY A 38 37.93 -20.48 32.80
C GLY A 38 36.45 -20.59 33.19
N ARG A 39 36.15 -20.60 34.50
CA ARG A 39 34.77 -20.75 35.03
C ARG A 39 33.92 -19.49 34.89
N GLN A 40 34.56 -18.31 34.91
CA GLN A 40 33.86 -17.02 34.85
C GLN A 40 33.39 -16.70 33.42
N ASN A 41 34.17 -17.08 32.40
CA ASN A 41 33.78 -16.98 30.99
C ASN A 41 32.63 -17.94 30.65
N PHE A 42 32.59 -19.14 31.23
CA PHE A 42 31.50 -20.10 30.97
C PHE A 42 30.13 -19.59 31.48
N ILE A 43 30.09 -18.99 32.67
CA ILE A 43 28.86 -18.42 33.25
C ILE A 43 28.43 -17.14 32.50
N MET A 44 29.39 -16.31 32.08
CA MET A 44 29.11 -15.10 31.29
C MET A 44 28.61 -15.42 29.87
N VAL A 45 29.22 -16.40 29.19
CA VAL A 45 28.82 -16.82 27.83
C VAL A 45 27.44 -17.45 27.83
N SER A 46 27.10 -18.26 28.84
CA SER A 46 25.76 -18.85 28.96
C SER A 46 24.66 -17.78 29.11
N LYS A 47 24.90 -16.73 29.92
CA LYS A 47 23.93 -15.63 30.08
C LYS A 47 23.76 -14.80 28.80
N ILE A 48 24.86 -14.52 28.09
CA ILE A 48 24.83 -13.80 26.81
C ILE A 48 24.06 -14.61 25.75
N LEU A 49 24.21 -15.94 25.74
CA LEU A 49 23.47 -16.82 24.83
C LEU A 49 21.96 -16.73 25.05
N TYR A 50 21.49 -16.74 26.30
CA TYR A 50 20.06 -16.59 26.61
C TYR A 50 19.50 -15.22 26.20
N ILE A 51 20.26 -14.14 26.40
CA ILE A 51 19.87 -12.79 25.99
C ILE A 51 19.79 -12.72 24.45
N ALA A 52 20.77 -13.29 23.75
CA ALA A 52 20.78 -13.31 22.28
C ALA A 52 19.58 -14.09 21.71
N VAL A 53 19.27 -15.26 22.27
CA VAL A 53 18.11 -16.07 21.87
C VAL A 53 16.80 -15.33 22.18
N GLY A 54 16.67 -14.75 23.37
CA GLY A 54 15.49 -13.96 23.75
C GLY A 54 15.27 -12.75 22.85
N PHE A 55 16.34 -12.06 22.47
CA PHE A 55 16.28 -10.92 21.56
C PHE A 55 15.87 -11.34 20.13
N LEU A 56 16.40 -12.46 19.63
CA LEU A 56 16.02 -13.00 18.32
C LEU A 56 14.54 -13.41 18.29
N LEU A 57 14.05 -14.08 19.33
CA LEU A 57 12.63 -14.44 19.45
C LEU A 57 11.74 -13.20 19.55
N GLY A 58 12.16 -12.19 20.31
CA GLY A 58 11.46 -10.91 20.43
C GLY A 58 11.36 -10.18 19.08
N LEU A 59 12.45 -10.11 18.33
CA LEU A 59 12.46 -9.49 16.99
C LEU A 59 11.59 -10.26 15.99
N ALA A 60 11.64 -11.60 16.01
CA ALA A 60 10.81 -12.42 15.13
C ALA A 60 9.32 -12.24 15.43
N ALA A 61 8.92 -12.20 16.70
CA ALA A 61 7.54 -11.99 17.11
C ALA A 61 7.05 -10.57 16.75
N ALA A 62 7.85 -9.54 17.05
CA ALA A 62 7.52 -8.15 16.72
C ALA A 62 7.44 -7.92 15.20
N GLY A 63 8.38 -8.48 14.44
CA GLY A 63 8.39 -8.44 12.97
C GLY A 63 7.18 -9.15 12.38
N GLY A 64 6.80 -10.32 12.91
CA GLY A 64 5.61 -11.07 12.51
C GLY A 64 4.32 -10.28 12.77
N LEU A 65 4.16 -9.68 13.96
CA LEU A 65 3.02 -8.83 14.27
C LEU A 65 2.94 -7.60 13.36
N PHE A 66 4.07 -6.91 13.14
CA PHE A 66 4.13 -5.74 12.26
C PHE A 66 3.78 -6.11 10.81
N TYR A 67 4.30 -7.21 10.30
CA TYR A 67 3.99 -7.70 8.95
C TYR A 67 2.49 -8.02 8.81
N PHE A 68 1.91 -8.69 9.81
CA PHE A 68 0.48 -8.98 9.81
C PHE A 68 -0.35 -7.69 9.88
N TYR A 69 0.01 -6.74 10.74
CA TYR A 69 -0.72 -5.47 10.88
C TYR A 69 -0.63 -4.61 9.61
N SER A 70 0.55 -4.54 8.99
CA SER A 70 0.75 -3.83 7.72
C SER A 70 0.10 -4.54 6.53
N SER A 71 -0.09 -5.86 6.58
CA SER A 71 -0.82 -6.59 5.54
C SER A 71 -2.33 -6.30 5.53
N GLN A 72 -2.88 -5.79 6.64
CA GLN A 72 -4.30 -5.45 6.76
C GLN A 72 -4.65 -4.04 6.27
N THR A 73 -3.67 -3.18 5.99
CA THR A 73 -3.92 -1.85 5.41
C THR A 73 -3.88 -1.87 3.89
N LYS A 74 -4.59 -2.81 3.25
CA LYS A 74 -4.98 -2.59 1.85
C LYS A 74 -6.12 -1.58 1.92
N PRO A 75 -5.98 -0.36 1.35
CA PRO A 75 -7.12 0.52 1.22
C PRO A 75 -8.22 -0.27 0.53
N SER A 76 -9.32 -0.52 1.24
CA SER A 76 -10.53 -1.05 0.64
C SER A 76 -10.89 -0.06 -0.46
N ALA A 77 -10.57 -0.40 -1.71
CA ALA A 77 -11.07 0.36 -2.85
C ALA A 77 -12.58 0.50 -2.61
N PRO A 78 -13.14 1.72 -2.66
CA PRO A 78 -14.57 1.91 -2.44
C PRO A 78 -15.29 0.90 -3.34
N ALA A 79 -16.25 0.18 -2.74
CA ALA A 79 -17.01 -0.89 -3.40
C ALA A 79 -17.31 -0.44 -4.83
N ALA A 80 -16.85 -1.22 -5.82
CA ALA A 80 -17.02 -0.90 -7.22
C ALA A 80 -18.53 -0.77 -7.51
N THR A 81 -19.04 0.45 -7.45
CA THR A 81 -20.37 0.81 -7.91
C THR A 81 -20.44 0.34 -9.35
N ALA A 82 -21.47 -0.44 -9.68
CA ALA A 82 -21.68 -1.01 -11.00
C ALA A 82 -21.23 -0.03 -12.08
N SER A 83 -20.19 -0.40 -12.85
CA SER A 83 -19.64 0.44 -13.90
C SER A 83 -20.74 0.65 -14.94
N LYS A 84 -21.47 1.76 -14.79
CA LYS A 84 -22.44 2.20 -15.78
C LYS A 84 -21.63 2.57 -16.99
N THR A 85 -21.69 1.75 -18.03
CA THR A 85 -20.98 2.01 -19.29
C THR A 85 -21.41 3.38 -19.82
N PHE A 86 -20.45 4.30 -19.90
CA PHE A 86 -20.68 5.62 -20.46
C PHE A 86 -20.94 5.50 -21.96
N ASN A 87 -22.10 5.97 -22.40
CA ASN A 87 -22.50 5.87 -23.80
C ASN A 87 -23.34 7.07 -24.21
N LEU A 88 -23.00 7.70 -25.32
CA LEU A 88 -23.76 8.82 -25.88
C LEU A 88 -24.69 8.32 -26.99
N VAL A 89 -25.99 8.51 -26.81
CA VAL A 89 -27.04 8.13 -27.77
C VAL A 89 -27.95 9.34 -28.02
N LEU A 90 -28.20 9.67 -29.28
CA LEU A 90 -29.14 10.72 -29.69
C LEU A 90 -30.52 10.11 -29.97
N ASN A 91 -31.59 10.85 -29.65
CA ASN A 91 -32.95 10.31 -29.67
C ASN A 91 -33.59 10.20 -31.06
N GLU A 92 -33.00 10.78 -32.11
CA GLU A 92 -33.26 10.58 -33.56
C GLU A 92 -32.89 11.85 -34.34
N ALA A 93 -33.24 13.02 -33.81
CA ALA A 93 -32.99 14.32 -34.43
C ALA A 93 -31.90 15.13 -33.69
N PRO A 94 -31.05 15.87 -34.42
CA PRO A 94 -30.86 15.78 -35.86
C PRO A 94 -30.15 14.47 -36.26
N ALA A 95 -30.69 13.80 -37.28
CA ALA A 95 -29.99 12.72 -37.97
C ALA A 95 -28.83 13.32 -38.80
N ASP A 96 -27.90 12.47 -39.21
CA ASP A 96 -26.85 12.95 -40.11
C ASP A 96 -27.44 13.25 -41.50
N GLY A 97 -27.09 14.40 -42.07
CA GLY A 97 -27.68 14.91 -43.31
C GLY A 97 -29.09 15.48 -43.15
N PHE A 98 -29.52 15.83 -41.93
CA PHE A 98 -30.85 16.41 -41.69
C PHE A 98 -30.98 17.78 -42.36
N ALA A 99 -32.09 18.02 -43.07
CA ALA A 99 -32.38 19.31 -43.69
C ALA A 99 -33.60 19.96 -43.04
N THR A 100 -33.52 21.26 -42.78
CA THR A 100 -34.59 22.02 -42.13
C THR A 100 -34.72 23.43 -42.69
N SER A 101 -35.92 23.99 -42.57
CA SER A 101 -36.23 25.39 -42.84
C SER A 101 -36.38 26.23 -41.57
N ASP A 102 -36.25 25.58 -40.41
CA ASP A 102 -36.16 26.23 -39.11
C ASP A 102 -34.69 26.48 -38.77
N GLY A 103 -34.35 27.72 -38.39
CA GLY A 103 -33.02 28.10 -37.93
C GLY A 103 -32.69 27.56 -36.54
N LYS A 104 -33.59 26.78 -35.94
CA LYS A 104 -33.38 26.08 -34.67
C LYS A 104 -33.61 24.59 -34.83
N VAL A 105 -32.77 23.80 -34.18
CA VAL A 105 -32.92 22.35 -34.08
C VAL A 105 -32.87 21.91 -32.63
N ARG A 106 -33.70 20.93 -32.29
CA ARG A 106 -33.67 20.30 -30.97
C ARG A 106 -32.67 19.15 -30.97
N VAL A 107 -31.70 19.20 -30.07
CA VAL A 107 -30.70 18.15 -29.85
C VAL A 107 -31.01 17.49 -28.51
N SER A 108 -31.36 16.21 -28.53
CA SER A 108 -31.71 15.47 -27.32
C SER A 108 -31.12 14.06 -27.34
N GLY A 109 -30.82 13.54 -26.16
CA GLY A 109 -30.16 12.25 -26.03
C GLY A 109 -29.97 11.79 -24.60
N SER A 110 -29.19 10.71 -24.46
CA SER A 110 -28.84 10.08 -23.21
C SER A 110 -27.35 9.72 -23.19
N THR A 111 -26.70 9.94 -22.05
CA THR A 111 -25.30 9.60 -21.77
C THR A 111 -25.15 8.36 -20.88
N GLY A 112 -26.26 7.82 -20.40
CA GLY A 112 -26.28 6.76 -19.40
C GLY A 112 -25.96 7.29 -18.00
N SER A 113 -24.85 7.99 -17.77
CA SER A 113 -24.47 8.59 -16.48
C SER A 113 -24.56 10.11 -16.47
N GLU A 114 -24.36 10.74 -15.31
CA GLU A 114 -24.24 12.20 -15.22
C GLU A 114 -23.02 12.71 -15.99
N ALA A 115 -23.27 13.62 -16.92
CA ALA A 115 -22.29 14.12 -17.85
C ALA A 115 -22.44 15.61 -18.11
N VAL A 116 -21.38 16.22 -18.63
CA VAL A 116 -21.42 17.54 -19.26
C VAL A 116 -21.44 17.34 -20.77
N VAL A 117 -22.45 17.88 -21.44
CA VAL A 117 -22.59 17.81 -22.90
C VAL A 117 -22.28 19.17 -23.50
N VAL A 118 -21.39 19.19 -24.48
CA VAL A 118 -20.96 20.36 -25.25
C VAL A 118 -21.41 20.17 -26.69
N VAL A 119 -22.10 21.17 -27.24
CA VAL A 119 -22.60 21.19 -28.62
C VAL A 119 -22.00 22.39 -29.36
N ASN A 120 -21.28 22.11 -30.43
CA ASN A 120 -20.52 23.06 -31.25
C ASN A 120 -20.85 22.93 -32.74
N GLY A 121 -20.49 23.92 -33.57
CA GLY A 121 -20.53 23.81 -35.04
C GLY A 121 -21.72 24.47 -35.76
N GLY A 122 -22.51 25.28 -35.06
CA GLY A 122 -23.52 26.19 -35.61
C GLY A 122 -23.24 27.64 -35.21
N ALA A 123 -24.29 28.40 -34.86
CA ALA A 123 -24.17 29.83 -34.55
C ALA A 123 -23.57 30.13 -33.17
N GLU A 124 -23.56 29.14 -32.28
CA GLU A 124 -23.20 29.31 -30.87
C GLU A 124 -22.63 28.02 -30.27
N GLU A 125 -21.88 28.10 -29.17
CA GLU A 125 -21.52 26.94 -28.36
C GLU A 125 -22.53 26.80 -27.22
N ARG A 126 -22.99 25.57 -26.96
CA ARG A 126 -23.90 25.27 -25.84
C ARG A 126 -23.34 24.18 -24.96
N ILE A 127 -23.38 24.43 -23.65
CA ILE A 127 -22.94 23.49 -22.62
C ILE A 127 -24.15 23.21 -21.71
N VAL A 128 -24.44 21.94 -21.47
CA VAL A 128 -25.52 21.50 -20.58
C VAL A 128 -25.05 20.36 -19.68
N GLN A 129 -25.48 20.39 -18.43
CA GLN A 129 -25.30 19.25 -17.52
C GLN A 129 -26.52 18.32 -17.64
N THR A 130 -26.28 17.03 -17.78
CA THR A 130 -27.38 16.06 -17.89
C THR A 130 -28.08 15.87 -16.54
N ALA A 131 -29.40 15.77 -16.53
CA ALA A 131 -30.16 15.34 -15.35
C ALA A 131 -30.49 13.85 -15.49
N GLY A 132 -29.95 13.02 -14.58
CA GLY A 132 -30.13 11.56 -14.65
C GLY A 132 -29.58 10.92 -15.93
N GLY A 133 -28.57 11.55 -16.56
CA GLY A 133 -27.97 11.11 -17.82
C GLY A 133 -28.79 11.41 -19.06
N ARG A 134 -29.78 12.30 -19.00
CA ARG A 134 -30.53 12.80 -20.18
C ARG A 134 -30.26 14.28 -20.40
N PHE A 135 -30.32 14.69 -21.65
CA PHE A 135 -30.24 16.10 -22.03
C PHE A 135 -31.21 16.45 -23.16
N ASP A 136 -31.60 17.72 -23.16
CA ASP A 136 -32.49 18.32 -24.14
C ASP A 136 -32.14 19.79 -24.28
N LEU A 137 -31.80 20.22 -25.49
CA LEU A 137 -31.52 21.62 -25.76
C LEU A 137 -31.94 22.01 -27.18
N THR A 138 -32.26 23.29 -27.33
CA THR A 138 -32.46 23.92 -28.64
C THR A 138 -31.18 24.60 -29.05
N TYR A 139 -30.73 24.31 -30.26
CA TYR A 139 -29.47 24.79 -30.85
C TYR A 139 -29.76 25.63 -32.10
N THR A 140 -29.08 26.77 -32.22
CA THR A 140 -29.27 27.72 -33.32
C THR A 140 -28.33 27.42 -34.49
N LEU A 141 -28.90 27.35 -35.69
CA LEU A 141 -28.19 27.06 -36.95
C LEU A 141 -27.85 28.35 -37.69
N VAL A 142 -26.77 28.31 -38.47
CA VAL A 142 -26.45 29.32 -39.49
C VAL A 142 -26.97 28.83 -40.84
N GLU A 143 -27.42 29.73 -41.70
CA GLU A 143 -27.88 29.35 -43.05
C GLU A 143 -26.76 28.63 -43.82
N GLY A 144 -27.12 27.53 -44.49
CA GLY A 144 -26.20 26.61 -45.15
C GLY A 144 -25.91 25.34 -44.33
N GLU A 145 -24.76 24.72 -44.58
CA GLU A 145 -24.33 23.51 -43.91
C GLU A 145 -23.75 23.80 -42.52
N ASN A 146 -24.23 23.07 -41.51
CA ASN A 146 -23.77 23.14 -40.13
C ASN A 146 -23.21 21.77 -39.73
N SER A 147 -21.94 21.71 -39.32
CA SER A 147 -21.30 20.49 -38.83
C SER A 147 -21.38 20.43 -37.31
N ILE A 148 -22.51 19.98 -36.78
CA ILE A 148 -22.79 19.99 -35.35
C ILE A 148 -22.02 18.85 -34.66
N THR A 149 -21.14 19.19 -33.72
CA THR A 149 -20.36 18.24 -32.92
C THR A 149 -20.87 18.23 -31.49
N ILE A 150 -21.36 17.06 -31.05
CA ILE A 150 -21.87 16.82 -29.70
C ILE A 150 -20.84 15.99 -28.95
N THR A 151 -20.23 16.53 -27.91
CA THR A 151 -19.30 15.82 -27.03
C THR A 151 -19.85 15.73 -25.63
N ALA A 152 -19.96 14.52 -25.09
CA ALA A 152 -20.33 14.27 -23.71
C ALA A 152 -19.12 13.84 -22.89
N PHE A 153 -18.97 14.40 -21.70
CA PHE A 153 -17.93 14.09 -20.71
C PHE A 153 -18.56 13.53 -19.44
N ASP A 154 -18.24 12.29 -19.10
CA ASP A 154 -18.68 11.66 -17.85
C ASP A 154 -17.99 12.33 -16.65
N GLN A 155 -18.78 12.76 -15.67
CA GLN A 155 -18.26 13.47 -14.50
C GLN A 155 -17.50 12.56 -13.53
N ASN A 156 -17.80 11.26 -13.54
CA ASN A 156 -17.23 10.31 -12.58
C ASN A 156 -15.97 9.63 -13.11
N SER A 157 -16.01 9.09 -14.33
CA SER A 157 -14.87 8.38 -14.91
C SER A 157 -13.94 9.26 -15.74
N GLY A 158 -14.39 10.46 -16.14
CA GLY A 158 -13.69 11.31 -17.11
C GLY A 158 -13.74 10.80 -18.54
N ALA A 159 -14.51 9.73 -18.82
CA ALA A 159 -14.70 9.23 -20.18
C ALA A 159 -15.39 10.27 -21.07
N ALA A 160 -15.03 10.30 -22.36
CA ALA A 160 -15.63 11.18 -23.35
C ALA A 160 -16.15 10.42 -24.57
N LYS A 161 -17.24 10.90 -25.15
CA LYS A 161 -17.83 10.38 -26.39
C LYS A 161 -18.29 11.53 -27.26
N THR A 162 -18.05 11.42 -28.56
CA THR A 162 -18.36 12.46 -29.54
C THR A 162 -19.19 11.89 -30.68
N ILE A 163 -20.20 12.64 -31.11
CA ILE A 163 -21.01 12.39 -32.30
C ILE A 163 -21.05 13.67 -33.13
N THR A 164 -20.85 13.54 -34.44
CA THR A 164 -21.00 14.66 -35.39
C THR A 164 -22.23 14.44 -36.25
N ARG A 165 -22.97 15.52 -36.53
CA ARG A 165 -24.17 15.56 -37.37
C ARG A 165 -24.08 16.73 -38.34
N ASN A 166 -24.20 16.45 -39.63
CA ASN A 166 -24.31 17.49 -40.63
C ASN A 166 -25.78 17.88 -40.80
N VAL A 167 -26.07 19.18 -40.67
CA VAL A 167 -27.43 19.73 -40.77
C VAL A 167 -27.46 20.87 -41.77
N LEU A 168 -28.33 20.78 -42.76
CA LEU A 168 -28.54 21.82 -43.77
C LEU A 168 -29.73 22.70 -43.35
N PHE A 169 -29.47 23.99 -43.13
CA PHE A 169 -30.52 24.98 -42.90
C PHE A 169 -30.70 25.87 -44.14
N LEU A 170 -31.91 25.88 -44.72
CA LEU A 170 -32.25 26.73 -45.87
C LEU A 170 -33.55 27.50 -45.59
N THR A 171 -33.48 28.82 -45.63
CA THR A 171 -34.64 29.69 -45.36
C THR A 171 -35.74 29.53 -46.43
N ASP A 172 -35.33 29.23 -47.67
CA ASP A 172 -36.22 29.17 -48.84
C ASP A 172 -37.12 27.92 -48.89
N LEU A 173 -36.88 26.92 -48.04
CA LEU A 173 -37.72 25.72 -47.95
C LEU A 173 -39.14 25.98 -47.40
N LYS A 174 -39.42 27.16 -46.83
CA LYS A 174 -40.76 27.53 -46.32
C LYS A 174 -41.74 27.98 -47.41
N GLY A 175 -41.28 28.16 -48.64
CA GLY A 175 -42.06 28.73 -49.76
C GLY A 175 -42.56 27.73 -50.81
N LEU A 176 -42.31 26.43 -50.64
CA LEU A 176 -42.81 25.34 -51.48
C LEU A 176 -44.01 24.66 -50.81
#